data_AF-A0A916JJN5-F1
#
_entry.id   AF-A0A916JJN5-F1
#
_cell.length_a   1.000
_cell.length_b   1.000
_cell.length_c   1.000
_cell.angle_alpha   90.00
_cell.angle_beta   90.00
_cell.angle_gamma   90.00
#
_symmetry.space_group_name_H-M   'P 1'
#
loop_
_entity.id
_entity.type
_entity.pdbx_description
1 polymer ?
#
loop_
_entity_poly.entity_id
_entity_poly.type
_entity_poly.pdbx_seq_one_letter_code
_entity_poly.pdbx_strand_id
1 'polypeptide(L)' 'MSQEQLMLEAEVGKNQIGLIERGEVNSTISTVNALAKALEVEPFELLKF' A
#
# COMPACT_ATOMS: atom_id res chain seq x y z
N MET A 1 -11.61 1.46 -3.25
CA MET A 1 -10.92 1.84 -4.50
C MET A 1 -10.42 0.59 -5.22
N SER A 2 -10.14 0.65 -6.52
CA SER A 2 -9.43 -0.43 -7.22
C SER A 2 -7.93 -0.42 -6.91
N GLN A 3 -7.21 -1.51 -7.19
CA GLN A 3 -5.75 -1.55 -7.04
C GLN A 3 -5.05 -0.52 -7.92
N GLU A 4 -5.58 -0.25 -9.12
CA GLU A 4 -5.04 0.76 -10.02
C GLU A 4 -5.23 2.18 -9.46
N GLN A 5 -6.38 2.47 -8.86
CA GLN A 5 -6.62 3.72 -8.15
C GLN A 5 -5.68 3.89 -6.96
N LEU A 6 -5.54 2.86 -6.11
CA LEU A 6 -4.63 2.90 -4.96
C LEU A 6 -3.18 3.12 -5.39
N MET A 7 -2.77 2.48 -6.48
CA MET A 7 -1.43 2.64 -7.04
C MET A 7 -1.16 4.10 -7.44
N LEU A 8 -2.14 4.73 -8.12
CA LEU A 8 -2.04 6.12 -8.54
C LEU A 8 -2.02 7.07 -7.33
N GLU A 9 -2.91 6.86 -6.36
CA GLU A 9 -3.02 7.71 -5.17
C GLU A 9 -1.82 7.59 -4.22
N ALA A 10 -1.27 6.38 -4.07
CA ALA A 10 -0.11 6.13 -3.22
C ALA A 10 1.24 6.33 -3.93
N GLU A 11 1.22 6.71 -5.22
CA GLU A 11 2.41 6.88 -6.07
C GLU A 11 3.36 5.67 -6.05
N VAL A 12 2.80 4.46 -6.00
CA VAL A 12 3.57 3.19 -5.98
C VAL A 12 3.68 2.58 -7.36
N GLY A 13 4.72 1.75 -7.55
CA GLY A 13 5.01 1.14 -8.86
C GLY A 13 3.89 0.23 -9.37
N LYS A 14 3.79 0.11 -10.70
CA LYS A 14 2.83 -0.79 -11.34
C LYS A 14 3.01 -2.22 -10.84
N ASN A 15 1.91 -2.85 -10.43
CA ASN A 15 1.83 -4.17 -9.79
C ASN A 15 2.29 -4.25 -8.32
N GLN A 16 2.81 -3.19 -7.69
CA GLN A 16 3.26 -3.28 -6.28
C GLN A 16 2.12 -3.67 -5.34
N ILE A 17 0.92 -3.11 -5.51
CA ILE A 17 -0.22 -3.41 -4.63
C ILE A 17 -0.48 -4.92 -4.52
N GLY A 18 -0.59 -5.61 -5.66
CA GLY A 18 -0.82 -7.05 -5.67
C GLY A 18 0.34 -7.86 -5.07
N LEU A 19 1.59 -7.43 -5.27
CA LEU A 19 2.76 -8.07 -4.66
C LEU A 19 2.74 -7.91 -3.13
N ILE A 20 2.36 -6.73 -2.63
CA ILE A 20 2.28 -6.41 -1.20
C ILE A 20 1.18 -7.22 -0.53
N GLU A 21 -0.01 -7.26 -1.13
CA GLU A 21 -1.15 -8.04 -0.62
C GLU A 21 -0.85 -9.54 -0.50
N ARG A 22 -0.04 -10.09 -1.42
CA ARG A 22 0.39 -11.50 -1.38
C ARG A 22 1.65 -11.75 -0.54
N GLY A 23 2.28 -10.70 -0.01
CA GLY A 23 3.55 -10.82 0.74
C GLY A 23 4.75 -11.24 -0.12
N GLU A 24 4.68 -11.03 -1.44
CA GLU A 24 5.76 -11.38 -2.39
C GLU A 24 6.89 -10.34 -2.40
N VAL A 25 6.65 -9.15 -1.82
CA VAL A 25 7.65 -8.09 -1.67
C VAL A 25 7.63 -7.52 -0.25
N ASN A 26 8.82 -7.23 0.28
CA ASN A 26 8.94 -6.48 1.53
C ASN A 26 8.68 -5.00 1.26
N SER A 27 7.64 -4.45 1.89
CA SER A 27 7.33 -3.03 1.82
C SER A 27 8.23 -2.24 2.77
N THR A 28 8.68 -1.06 2.34
CA THR A 28 9.33 -0.11 3.25
C THR A 28 8.28 0.59 4.12
N ILE A 29 8.72 1.17 5.24
CA ILE A 29 7.85 2.02 6.07
C ILE A 29 7.30 3.20 5.26
N SER A 30 8.07 3.74 4.31
CA SER A 30 7.60 4.81 3.42
C SER A 30 6.45 4.35 2.53
N THR A 31 6.51 3.13 1.99
CA THR A 31 5.41 2.54 1.21
C THR A 31 4.17 2.34 2.08
N VAL A 32 4.31 1.78 3.28
CA VAL A 32 3.19 1.62 4.23
C VAL A 32 2.54 2.97 4.54
N ASN A 33 3.33 4.00 4.80
CA ASN A 33 2.82 5.35 5.05
C ASN A 33 2.11 5.97 3.83
N ALA A 34 2.63 5.76 2.61
CA ALA A 34 1.98 6.24 1.39
C ALA A 34 0.62 5.55 1.16
N LEU A 35 0.56 4.23 1.35
CA LEU A 35 -0.68 3.46 1.26
C LEU A 35 -1.70 3.88 2.31
N ALA A 36 -1.27 4.07 3.56
CA ALA A 36 -2.14 4.50 4.64
C ALA A 36 -2.76 5.89 4.37
N LYS A 37 -1.95 6.83 3.85
CA LYS A 37 -2.45 8.15 3.43
C LYS A 37 -3.47 8.07 2.30
N ALA A 38 -3.21 7.27 1.27
CA ALA A 38 -4.15 7.07 0.17
C ALA A 38 -5.45 6.41 0.63
N LEU A 39 -5.38 5.52 1.63
CA LEU A 39 -6.53 4.83 2.20
C LEU A 39 -7.25 5.62 3.32
N GLU A 40 -6.74 6.79 3.70
CA GLU A 40 -7.25 7.62 4.81
C GLU A 40 -7.32 6.86 6.16
N VAL A 41 -6.32 6.02 6.44
CA VAL A 41 -6.19 5.25 7.69
C VAL A 41 -4.85 5.50 8.36
N GLU A 42 -4.72 5.08 9.62
CA GLU A 42 -3.44 5.15 10.31
C GLU A 42 -2.49 4.02 9.84
N PRO A 43 -1.17 4.25 9.71
CA PRO A 43 -0.23 3.25 9.20
C PRO A 43 -0.22 1.91 9.97
N PHE A 44 -0.47 1.94 11.28
CA PHE A 44 -0.51 0.73 12.10
C PHE A 44 -1.68 -0.19 11.73
N GLU A 45 -2.73 0.35 11.10
CA GLU A 45 -3.89 -0.44 10.68
C GLU A 45 -3.54 -1.40 9.55
N LEU A 46 -2.58 -1.05 8.70
CA LEU A 46 -2.04 -1.93 7.65
C LEU A 46 -1.14 -3.04 8.20
N LEU A 47 -0.77 -2.97 9.47
CA LEU A 47 0.11 -3.92 10.16
C LEU A 47 -0.65 -4.70 11.25
N LYS A 48 -1.99 -4.62 11.27
CA LYS A 48 -2.84 -5.50 12.08
C LYS A 48 -2.96 -6.85 11.34
N PHE A 49 -2.22 -7.85 11.79
CA PHE A 49 -2.32 -9.24 11.32
C PHE A 49 -2.74 -10.17 12.46
#